data_AF-B9TY01-F1
#
_entry.id   AF-B9TY01-F1
#
_cell.length_a   1.000
_cell.length_b   1.000
_cell.length_c   1.000
_cell.angle_alpha   90.00
_cell.angle_beta   90.00
_cell.angle_gamma   90.00
#
_symmetry.space_group_name_H-M   'P 1'
#
loop_
_entity.id
_entity.type
_entity.pdbx_description
1 polymer ?
#
loop_
_entity_poly.entity_id
_entity_poly.type
_entity_poly.pdbx_seq_one_letter_code
_entity_poly.pdbx_strand_id
1 'polypeptide(L)' 'MKLDFVLGLRVEDFLERRLQTQVFKLGLAKSIHHARVLIRQRHIRVRKQVV' A
#
# COMPACT_ATOMS: atom_id res chain seq x y z
N MET A 1 -13.97 16.61 -11.43
CA MET A 1 -13.53 15.23 -11.78
C MET A 1 -14.57 14.66 -12.72
N LYS A 2 -14.15 14.19 -13.89
CA LYS A 2 -15.04 13.56 -14.87
C LYS A 2 -15.24 12.10 -14.50
N LEU A 3 -16.46 11.57 -14.58
CA LEU A 3 -16.78 10.18 -14.22
C LEU A 3 -16.07 9.16 -15.14
N ASP A 4 -15.76 9.57 -16.37
CA ASP A 4 -15.13 8.73 -17.40
C ASP A 4 -13.81 8.06 -16.95
N PHE A 5 -13.05 8.67 -16.04
CA PHE A 5 -11.76 8.11 -15.56
C PHE A 5 -11.92 6.81 -14.79
N VAL A 6 -13.07 6.57 -14.17
CA VAL A 6 -13.31 5.36 -13.37
C VAL A 6 -13.33 4.12 -14.27
N LEU A 7 -13.77 4.25 -15.52
CA LEU A 7 -13.84 3.16 -16.48
C LEU A 7 -12.46 2.71 -16.99
N GLY A 8 -11.44 3.56 -16.86
CA GLY A 8 -10.06 3.27 -17.27
C GLY A 8 -9.18 2.68 -16.16
N LEU A 9 -9.71 2.44 -14.96
CA LEU A 9 -8.94 1.91 -13.84
C LEU A 9 -8.52 0.46 -14.12
N ARG A 10 -7.24 0.18 -13.90
CA ARG A 10 -6.65 -1.16 -14.01
C ARG A 10 -6.29 -1.70 -12.63
N VAL A 11 -6.02 -3.01 -12.57
CA VAL A 11 -5.68 -3.69 -11.31
C VAL A 11 -4.42 -3.11 -10.69
N GLU A 12 -3.45 -2.70 -11.51
CA GLU A 12 -2.19 -2.12 -11.07
C GLU A 12 -2.41 -0.83 -10.27
N ASP A 13 -3.38 -0.01 -10.65
CA ASP A 13 -3.70 1.26 -9.97
C ASP A 13 -4.12 1.02 -8.51
N PHE A 14 -4.83 -0.10 -8.26
CA PHE A 14 -5.19 -0.52 -6.90
C PHE A 14 -4.02 -1.15 -6.16
N LEU A 15 -3.24 -2.00 -6.84
CA LEU A 15 -2.08 -2.67 -6.26
C LEU A 15 -1.01 -1.66 -5.84
N GLU A 16 -0.85 -0.55 -6.55
CA GLU A 16 0.09 0.50 -6.17
C GLU A 16 -0.31 1.25 -4.90
N ARG A 17 -1.62 1.38 -4.63
CA ARG A 17 -2.14 2.07 -3.45
C ARG A 17 -2.26 1.19 -2.21
N ARG A 18 -2.01 -0.12 -2.34
CA ARG A 18 -2.03 -1.06 -1.22
C ARG A 18 -0.97 -0.70 -0.17
N LEU A 19 -1.29 -0.88 1.11
CA LEU A 19 -0.37 -0.54 2.21
C LEU A 19 1.01 -1.21 2.07
N GLN A 20 1.06 -2.47 1.63
CA GLN A 20 2.30 -3.21 1.42
C GLN A 20 3.25 -2.52 0.41
N THR A 21 2.72 -2.09 -0.73
CA THR A 21 3.46 -1.38 -1.79
C THR A 21 3.82 0.03 -1.35
N GLN A 22 2.94 0.72 -0.62
CA GLN A 22 3.25 2.04 -0.04
C GLN A 22 4.37 1.96 0.99
N VAL A 23 4.36 1.00 1.92
CA VAL A 23 5.43 0.79 2.90
C VAL A 23 6.76 0.49 2.22
N PHE A 24 6.75 -0.28 1.12
CA PHE A 24 7.95 -0.53 0.32
C PHE A 24 8.42 0.72 -0.44
N LYS A 25 7.53 1.45 -1.13
CA LYS A 25 7.84 2.69 -1.86
C LYS A 25 8.37 3.81 -0.94
N LEU A 26 7.93 3.84 0.32
CA LEU A 26 8.44 4.75 1.36
C LEU A 26 9.82 4.36 1.90
N GLY A 27 10.41 3.24 1.47
CA GLY A 27 11.74 2.79 1.90
C GLY A 27 11.78 2.20 3.32
N LEU A 28 10.63 1.99 3.96
CA LEU A 28 10.55 1.43 5.32
C LEU A 28 10.83 -0.09 5.35
N ALA A 29 10.79 -0.75 4.20
CA ALA A 29 11.06 -2.17 4.06
C ALA A 29 12.02 -2.43 2.89
N LYS A 30 12.87 -3.45 3.04
CA LYS A 30 13.85 -3.87 2.02
C LYS A 30 13.22 -4.52 0.78
N SER A 31 12.01 -5.08 0.91
CA SER A 31 11.29 -5.74 -0.19
C SER A 31 9.79 -5.72 0.06
N ILE A 32 8.99 -6.01 -0.97
CA ILE A 32 7.53 -6.16 -0.86
C ILE A 32 7.15 -7.26 0.13
N HIS A 33 7.91 -8.35 0.19
CA HIS A 33 7.68 -9.43 1.16
C HIS A 33 8.03 -9.00 2.58
N HIS A 34 9.11 -8.25 2.77
CA HIS A 34 9.46 -7.69 4.08
C HIS A 34 8.39 -6.71 4.58
N ALA A 35 7.87 -5.83 3.71
CA ALA A 35 6.76 -4.94 4.05
C ALA A 35 5.54 -5.72 4.56
N ARG A 36 5.24 -6.89 3.96
CA ARG A 36 4.12 -7.74 4.41
C ARG A 36 4.33 -8.31 5.80
N VAL A 37 5.56 -8.74 6.12
CA VAL A 37 5.92 -9.26 7.44
C VAL A 37 5.77 -8.18 8.51
N LEU A 38 6.26 -6.97 8.24
CA LEU A 38 6.14 -5.84 9.18
C LEU A 38 4.68 -5.48 9.49
N ILE A 39 3.81 -5.47 8.48
CA ILE A 39 2.36 -5.25 8.67
C ILE A 39 1.76 -6.39 9.49
N ARG A 40 2.04 -7.66 9.13
CA ARG A 40 1.51 -8.83 9.87
C ARG A 40 1.95 -8.84 11.34
N GLN A 41 3.16 -8.39 11.63
CA GLN A 41 3.72 -8.29 12.98
C GLN A 41 3.28 -7.02 13.74
N ARG A 42 2.40 -6.20 13.15
CA ARG A 42 1.87 -4.96 13.76
C ARG A 42 2.93 -3.90 14.05
N HIS A 43 4.01 -3.87 13.27
CA HIS A 43 5.06 -2.84 13.38
C HIS A 43 4.71 -1.53 12.65
N ILE A 44 3.65 -1.53 11.82
CA ILE A 44 3.24 -0.40 11.01
C ILE A 44 1.99 0.27 11.59
N ARG A 45 1.96 1.60 11.58
CA ARG A 45 0.82 2.42 12.00
C ARG A 45 0.39 3.34 10.87
N VAL A 46 -0.92 3.46 10.67
CA VAL A 46 -1.50 4.47 9.79
C VAL A 46 -2.18 5.51 10.68
N ARG A 47 -1.67 6.75 10.66
CA ARG A 47 -2.05 7.81 11.61
C ARG A 47 -1.86 7.35 13.06
N LYS A 48 -2.97 7.12 13.79
CA LYS A 48 -2.97 6.68 15.20
C LYS A 48 -3.31 5.19 15.37
N GLN A 49 -3.65 4.49 14.30
CA GLN A 49 -4.11 3.10 14.34
C GLN A 49 -3.02 2.13 13.88
N VAL A 50 -2.71 1.12 14.70
CA VAL A 50 -1.84 0.00 14.31
C VAL A 50 -2.60 -0.90 13.35
N VAL A 51 -1.95 -1.28 12.24
CA VAL A 51 -2.54 -2.06 11.14
C VAL A 51 -1.83 -3.39 11.01
#